data_AF-A0A9D6IA49-F1
#
_entry.id   AF-A0A9D6IA49-F1
#
_cell.length_a   1.000
_cell.length_b   1.000
_cell.length_c   1.000
_cell.angle_alpha   90.00
_cell.angle_beta   90.00
_cell.angle_gamma   90.00
#
_symmetry.space_group_name_H-M   'P 1'
#
loop_
_entity.id
_entity.type
_entity.pdbx_description
1 polymer ?
#
loop_
_entity_poly.entity_id
_entity_poly.type
_entity_poly.pdbx_seq_one_letter_code
_entity_poly.pdbx_strand_id
1 'polypeptide(L)' 'MTLAEAPAILRDAMDRRSVRALRRLAWLQGYDWTDEDLEGLLPLVEKSLELIERLDTLPLRDVEPAVQYRML' A
#
# COMPACT_ATOMS: atom_id res chain seq x y z
N MET A 1 -6.90 11.70 15.20
CA MET A 1 -6.95 12.44 13.92
C MET A 1 -6.99 11.41 12.81
N THR A 2 -8.17 11.20 12.25
CA THR A 2 -8.38 10.20 11.19
C THR A 2 -7.95 10.78 9.84
N LEU A 3 -7.58 9.94 8.87
CA LEU A 3 -7.20 10.38 7.51
C LEU A 3 -8.27 11.28 6.86
N ALA A 4 -9.54 11.17 7.27
CA ALA A 4 -10.64 12.00 6.79
C ALA A 4 -10.48 13.50 7.17
N GLU A 5 -9.81 13.81 8.29
CA GLU A 5 -9.72 15.16 8.85
C GLU A 5 -8.47 15.94 8.39
N ALA A 6 -7.55 15.29 7.68
CA ALA A 6 -6.33 15.92 7.20
C ALA A 6 -6.59 16.85 5.99
N PRO A 7 -5.83 17.96 5.85
CA PRO A 7 -5.83 18.79 4.65
C PRO A 7 -5.64 17.95 3.37
N ALA A 8 -6.30 18.32 2.27
CA ALA A 8 -6.31 17.56 1.02
C ALA A 8 -4.90 17.19 0.51
N ILE A 9 -3.94 18.12 0.63
CA ILE A 9 -2.52 17.91 0.26
C ILE A 9 -1.86 16.82 1.10
N LEU A 10 -2.20 16.73 2.39
CA LEU A 10 -1.67 15.70 3.29
C LEU A 10 -2.36 14.35 3.07
N ARG A 11 -3.66 14.35 2.73
CA ARG A 11 -4.37 13.12 2.36
C ARG A 11 -3.82 12.52 1.08
N ASP A 12 -3.63 13.34 0.05
CA ASP A 12 -3.03 12.92 -1.22
C ASP A 12 -1.61 12.38 -1.02
N ALA A 13 -0.80 13.04 -0.18
CA ALA A 13 0.53 12.57 0.18
C ALA A 13 0.56 11.25 0.99
N MET A 14 -0.54 10.92 1.67
CA MET A 14 -0.70 9.70 2.46
C MET A 14 -1.57 8.64 1.76
N ASP A 15 -2.12 8.96 0.59
CA ASP A 15 -2.94 8.02 -0.18
C ASP A 15 -2.03 6.99 -0.85
N ARG A 16 -2.15 5.76 -0.36
CA ARG A 16 -1.41 4.59 -0.84
C ARG A 16 -1.78 4.23 -2.28
N ARG A 17 -2.83 4.84 -2.83
CA ARG A 17 -3.33 4.70 -4.21
C ARG A 17 -2.88 5.83 -5.16
N SER A 18 -1.87 6.63 -4.80
CA SER A 18 -1.36 7.71 -5.66
C SER A 18 -0.06 7.32 -6.39
N VAL A 19 0.15 7.85 -7.60
CA VAL A 19 1.44 7.73 -8.34
C VAL A 19 2.61 8.21 -7.49
N ARG A 20 2.40 9.28 -6.70
CA ARG A 20 3.39 9.81 -5.78
C ARG A 20 3.80 8.79 -4.71
N ALA A 21 2.85 8.04 -4.16
CA ALA A 21 3.13 6.97 -3.21
C ALA A 21 3.89 5.82 -3.89
N LEU A 22 3.48 5.42 -5.10
CA LEU A 22 4.16 4.39 -5.87
C LEU A 22 5.59 4.79 -6.23
N ARG A 23 5.82 6.03 -6.64
CA ARG A 23 7.16 6.57 -6.93
C ARG A 23 8.07 6.51 -5.70
N ARG A 24 7.54 6.85 -4.52
CA ARG A 24 8.31 6.76 -3.27
C ARG A 24 8.66 5.31 -2.92
N LEU A 25 7.75 4.37 -3.14
CA LEU A 25 8.00 2.93 -2.93
C LEU A 25 9.03 2.39 -3.93
N ALA A 26 8.90 2.74 -5.21
CA ALA A 26 9.85 2.37 -6.25
C ALA A 26 11.27 2.84 -5.90
N TRP A 27 11.41 4.11 -5.48
CA TRP A 27 12.69 4.66 -5.04
C TRP A 27 13.28 3.92 -3.82
N LEU A 28 12.45 3.59 -2.81
CA LEU A 28 12.90 2.83 -1.64
C LEU A 28 13.39 1.42 -1.99
N GLN A 29 12.86 0.84 -3.06
CA GLN A 29 13.26 -0.47 -3.56
C GLN A 29 14.39 -0.40 -4.59
N GLY A 30 14.87 0.80 -4.94
CA GLY A 30 15.94 1.02 -5.91
C GLY A 30 15.51 0.89 -7.38
N TYR A 31 14.21 0.99 -7.67
CA TYR A 31 13.70 1.03 -9.04
C TYR A 31 13.66 2.45 -9.60
N ASP A 32 14.02 2.59 -10.88
CA ASP A 32 13.95 3.85 -11.65
C ASP A 32 12.77 3.80 -12.63
N TRP A 33 11.56 3.68 -12.10
CA TRP A 33 10.33 3.61 -12.89
C TRP A 33 9.84 4.99 -13.28
N THR A 34 9.33 5.11 -14.51
CA THR A 34 8.73 6.34 -15.01
C THR A 34 7.33 6.55 -14.42
N ASP A 35 6.82 7.78 -14.45
CA ASP A 35 5.44 8.05 -14.01
C ASP A 35 4.41 7.26 -14.83
N GLU A 36 4.67 7.00 -16.12
CA GLU A 36 3.81 6.16 -16.99
C GLU A 36 3.77 4.70 -16.51
N ASP A 37 4.92 4.13 -16.15
CA ASP A 37 4.99 2.77 -15.59
C ASP A 37 4.18 2.67 -14.29
N LEU A 38 4.29 3.70 -13.44
CA LEU A 38 3.59 3.77 -12.15
C LEU A 38 2.08 3.93 -12.33
N GLU A 39 1.64 4.76 -13.27
CA GLU A 39 0.24 4.92 -13.63
C GLU A 39 -0.35 3.59 -14.14
N GLY A 40 0.40 2.84 -14.94
CA GLY A 40 0.02 1.50 -15.39
C GLY A 40 -0.17 0.49 -14.25
N LEU A 41 0.50 0.68 -13.11
CA LEU A 41 0.39 -0.18 -11.94
C LEU A 41 -0.78 0.18 -11.00
N LEU A 42 -1.34 1.39 -11.12
CA LEU A 42 -2.40 1.86 -10.21
C LEU A 42 -3.59 0.89 -10.10
N PRO A 43 -4.18 0.37 -11.21
CA PRO A 43 -5.33 -0.53 -11.10
C PRO A 43 -5.01 -1.82 -10.33
N LEU A 44 -3.79 -2.35 -10.47
CA LEU A 44 -3.34 -3.54 -9.77
C LEU A 44 -3.16 -3.27 -8.27
N VAL A 45 -2.58 -2.11 -7.94
CA VAL A 45 -2.38 -1.68 -6.55
C VAL A 45 -3.72 -1.46 -5.86
N GLU A 46 -4.64 -0.77 -6.51
CA GLU A 46 -6.00 -0.57 -6.01
C GLU A 46 -6.70 -1.90 -5.73
N LYS A 47 -6.65 -2.83 -6.69
CA LYS A 47 -7.26 -4.16 -6.51
C LYS A 47 -6.62 -4.94 -5.36
N SER A 48 -5.31 -4.84 -5.22
CA SER A 48 -4.57 -5.52 -4.15
C SER A 48 -4.92 -4.95 -2.77
N LEU A 49 -5.06 -3.62 -2.66
CA LEU A 49 -5.48 -2.96 -1.43
C LEU A 49 -6.91 -3.34 -1.05
N GLU A 50 -7.85 -3.41 -2.01
CA GLU A 50 -9.20 -3.91 -1.75
C GLU A 50 -9.20 -5.32 -1.16
N LEU A 51 -8.33 -6.20 -1.67
CA LEU A 51 -8.21 -7.57 -1.15
C LEU A 51 -7.63 -7.60 0.27
N ILE A 52 -6.67 -6.73 0.57
CA ILE A 52 -6.09 -6.60 1.91
C ILE A 52 -7.12 -6.04 2.90
N GLU A 53 -7.88 -5.01 2.52
CA GLU A 53 -8.94 -4.44 3.36
C GLU A 53 -10.00 -5.49 3.75
N ARG A 54 -10.25 -6.49 2.89
CA ARG A 54 -11.13 -7.61 3.23
C ARG A 54 -10.58 -8.49 4.34
N LEU A 55 -9.27 -8.52 4.57
CA LEU A 55 -8.65 -9.30 5.66
C LEU A 55 -9.01 -8.74 7.03
N ASP A 56 -9.31 -7.44 7.15
CA ASP A 56 -9.75 -6.83 8.41
C ASP A 56 -11.08 -7.41 8.92
N THR A 57 -11.85 -8.07 8.04
CA THR A 57 -13.10 -8.75 8.42
C THR A 57 -12.90 -10.12 9.05
N LEU A 58 -11.67 -10.65 9.02
CA LEU A 58 -11.39 -11.99 9.55
C LEU A 58 -11.40 -11.96 11.09
N PRO A 59 -12.04 -12.94 11.75
CA PRO A 59 -12.10 -13.01 13.20
C PRO A 59 -10.78 -13.55 13.78
N LEU A 60 -9.72 -12.75 13.70
CA LEU A 60 -8.41 -13.05 14.27
C LEU A 60 -8.44 -12.76 15.78
N ARG A 61 -9.05 -13.65 16.56
CA ARG A 61 -8.94 -13.67 18.03
C ARG A 61 -8.14 -14.89 18.45
N ASP A 62 -7.26 -14.70 19.43
CA ASP A 62 -6.45 -15.76 20.05
C ASP A 62 -5.54 -16.52 19.06
N VAL A 63 -5.03 -15.83 18.03
CA VAL A 63 -4.05 -16.37 17.08
C VAL A 63 -2.69 -15.72 17.29
N GLU A 64 -1.65 -16.53 17.43
CA GLU A 64 -0.27 -16.04 17.48
C GLU A 64 0.23 -15.73 16.06
N PRO A 65 0.88 -14.57 15.83
CA PRO A 65 1.51 -14.27 14.55
C PRO A 65 2.59 -15.30 14.21
N ALA A 66 2.40 -16.06 13.13
CA ALA A 66 3.39 -17.01 12.67
C ALA A 66 4.45 -16.30 11.80
N VAL A 67 5.72 -16.41 12.20
CA VAL A 67 6.86 -15.98 11.37
C VAL A 67 7.67 -17.22 11.00
N GLN A 68 7.77 -17.52 9.69
CA GLN A 68 8.61 -18.60 9.19
C GLN A 68 9.77 -18.02 8.38
N TYR A 69 10.99 -18.12 8.91
CA TYR A 69 12.20 -17.82 8.16
C TYR A 69 12.57 -19.05 7.32
N ARG A 70 12.42 -18.95 6.00
CA ARG A 70 12.98 -19.94 5.08
C ARG A 70 14.41 -19.54 4.78
N MET A 71 15.38 -20.23 5.37
CA MET A 71 16.78 -20.10 4.97
C MET A 71 16.98 -20.99 3.73
N LEU A 72 17.41 -20.38 2.64
CA LEU A 72 17.85 -21.04 1.41
C LEU A 72 19.37 -21.25 1.49
#